data_AF-A0A433Q0E7-F1
#
_entry.id   AF-A0A433Q0E7-F1
#
_cell.length_a   1.000
_cell.length_b   1.000
_cell.length_c   1.000
_cell.angle_alpha   90.00
_cell.angle_beta   90.00
_cell.angle_gamma   90.00
#
_symmetry.space_group_name_H-M   'P 1'
#
loop_
_entity.id
_entity.type
_entity.pdbx_description
1 polymer ?
#
loop_
_entity_poly.entity_id
_entity_poly.type
_entity_poly.pdbx_seq_one_letter_code
_entity_poly.pdbx_strand_id
1 'polypeptide(L)'
;MHGFGFISLWRDYFERNILTPCPLTPASSNKDMAANERYVFQGFIESGFDRHIVDKTLGTRLSVYTARLDLFSYGPGTVFLTLRSFLDEFLRSSQSRTASRLYRLATTPGAMAFIPDIFASSSPADSARVTTPNRFLLETSIIKYRIGSTITHFDYRAFTDTPDFLMRWIVDDGITLENEVSKANHATMTAIGTENDGIGPAVLRVLESLGYRTALSGGVTIYAPKLPTENMEITNAVGRRNGGENKRWTIGVVIGTAWVIGGSRMSRIW
;
A
#
# COMPACT_ATOMS: atom_id res chain seq x y z
N MET A 1 -18.35 10.66 7.32
CA MET A 1 -17.42 10.63 6.16
C MET A 1 -16.31 9.64 6.47
N HIS A 2 -15.69 9.03 5.46
CA HIS A 2 -14.49 8.21 5.64
C HIS A 2 -13.36 8.89 4.90
N GLY A 3 -12.14 8.82 5.44
CA GLY A 3 -10.99 9.38 4.74
C GLY A 3 -10.57 8.54 3.52
N PHE A 4 -9.76 9.19 2.69
CA PHE A 4 -9.04 8.66 1.56
C PHE A 4 -7.82 7.86 2.01
N GLY A 5 -8.00 6.53 2.06
CA GLY A 5 -6.94 5.58 2.35
C GLY A 5 -6.32 4.96 1.10
N PHE A 6 -5.11 4.44 1.26
CA PHE A 6 -4.37 3.71 0.24
C PHE A 6 -4.35 2.22 0.56
N ILE A 7 -4.40 1.39 -0.48
CA ILE A 7 -4.43 -0.07 -0.30
C ILE A 7 -3.02 -0.54 0.07
N SER A 8 -2.87 -1.03 1.29
CA SER A 8 -1.75 -1.85 1.72
C SER A 8 -2.13 -3.34 1.72
N LEU A 9 -1.22 -4.17 1.23
CA LEU A 9 -1.31 -5.62 1.36
C LEU A 9 -0.59 -6.12 2.62
N TRP A 10 -0.09 -5.25 3.48
CA TRP A 10 0.45 -5.65 4.78
C TRP A 10 -0.63 -5.70 5.85
N ARG A 11 -0.89 -6.88 6.43
CA ARG A 11 -1.94 -7.10 7.45
C ARG A 11 -1.56 -8.19 8.43
N ASP A 12 -2.31 -8.25 9.54
CA ASP A 12 -2.34 -9.43 10.39
C ASP A 12 -3.31 -10.48 9.82
N TYR A 13 -2.92 -11.08 8.70
CA TYR A 13 -3.73 -12.07 7.97
C TYR A 13 -4.09 -13.31 8.81
N PHE A 14 -3.31 -13.58 9.85
CA PHE A 14 -3.43 -14.80 10.64
C PHE A 14 -4.03 -14.55 12.02
N GLU A 15 -4.33 -13.30 12.38
CA GLU A 15 -4.82 -12.89 13.71
C GLU A 15 -3.88 -13.40 14.83
N ARG A 16 -2.59 -13.16 14.66
CA ARG A 16 -1.53 -13.60 15.59
C ARG A 16 -0.63 -12.47 16.04
N ASN A 17 -1.04 -11.21 15.88
CA ASN A 17 -0.24 -10.03 16.17
C ASN A 17 1.09 -10.04 15.41
N ILE A 18 1.05 -10.49 14.16
CA ILE A 18 2.16 -10.49 13.21
C ILE A 18 1.73 -9.72 11.99
N LEU A 19 2.62 -8.94 11.38
CA LEU A 19 2.32 -8.21 10.16
C LEU A 19 3.12 -8.82 9.02
N THR A 20 2.41 -9.31 8.00
CA THR A 20 2.99 -9.86 6.78
C THR A 20 2.36 -9.18 5.57
N PRO A 21 3.02 -9.15 4.41
CA PRO A 21 2.33 -8.87 3.15
C PRO A 21 1.33 -9.99 2.86
N CYS A 22 0.53 -9.83 1.81
CA CYS A 22 -0.47 -10.82 1.44
C CYS A 22 0.24 -12.11 1.00
N PRO A 23 0.02 -13.26 1.66
CA PRO A 23 0.59 -14.52 1.21
C PRO A 23 -0.07 -14.90 -0.13
N LEU A 24 0.74 -15.09 -1.16
CA LEU A 24 0.26 -15.64 -2.42
C LEU A 24 0.07 -17.14 -2.24
N THR A 25 -1.18 -17.56 -2.37
CA THR A 25 -1.57 -18.96 -2.38
C THR A 25 -2.17 -19.26 -3.74
N PRO A 26 -1.94 -20.45 -4.32
CA PRO A 26 -2.74 -20.89 -5.45
C PRO A 26 -4.21 -20.75 -5.06
N ALA A 27 -5.02 -20.21 -5.96
CA ALA A 27 -6.45 -20.05 -5.77
C ALA A 27 -7.16 -21.42 -5.70
N SER A 28 -7.08 -22.10 -4.56
CA SER A 28 -8.25 -22.71 -3.92
C SER A 28 -8.62 -21.84 -2.72
N SER A 29 -8.89 -20.56 -3.01
CA SER A 29 -9.49 -19.58 -2.12
C SER A 29 -10.99 -19.83 -1.87
N ASN A 30 -11.51 -20.98 -2.27
CA ASN A 30 -12.82 -21.44 -1.85
C ASN A 30 -12.66 -22.15 -0.51
N LYS A 31 -13.45 -21.69 0.46
CA LYS A 31 -13.62 -22.31 1.78
C LYS A 31 -13.63 -23.84 1.63
N ASP A 32 -12.78 -24.50 2.43
CA ASP A 32 -12.51 -25.93 2.42
C ASP A 32 -11.53 -26.38 1.31
N MET A 33 -10.23 -26.21 1.58
CA MET A 33 -9.20 -27.08 0.98
C MET A 33 -9.69 -28.52 1.19
N ALA A 34 -9.93 -29.26 0.12
CA ALA A 34 -10.26 -30.69 0.24
C ALA A 34 -9.17 -31.38 1.08
N ALA A 35 -9.51 -32.46 1.79
CA ALA A 35 -8.58 -33.14 2.72
C ALA A 35 -7.21 -33.54 2.11
N ASN A 36 -7.10 -33.54 0.78
CA ASN A 36 -5.90 -33.88 0.02
C ASN A 36 -5.23 -32.69 -0.69
N GLU A 37 -5.77 -31.47 -0.60
CA GLU A 37 -5.16 -30.28 -1.20
C GLU A 37 -4.01 -29.78 -0.32
N ARG A 38 -2.84 -29.62 -0.95
CA ARG A 38 -1.64 -29.11 -0.28
C ARG A 38 -1.59 -27.60 -0.39
N TYR A 39 -1.21 -26.95 0.69
CA TYR A 39 -0.95 -25.52 0.70
C TYR A 39 0.42 -25.24 0.08
N VAL A 40 0.47 -24.48 -1.01
CA VAL A 40 1.74 -24.07 -1.63
C VAL A 40 1.96 -22.58 -1.34
N PHE A 41 3.06 -22.27 -0.66
CA PHE A 41 3.45 -20.88 -0.43
C PHE A 41 4.13 -20.34 -1.69
N GLN A 42 3.55 -19.35 -2.37
CA GLN A 42 4.12 -18.77 -3.60
C GLN A 42 4.85 -17.44 -3.35
N GLY A 43 5.21 -17.16 -2.10
CA GLY A 43 5.78 -15.89 -1.70
C GLY A 43 4.73 -14.90 -1.22
N PHE A 44 5.18 -13.73 -0.84
CA PHE A 44 4.37 -12.61 -0.41
C PHE A 44 4.26 -11.57 -1.53
N ILE A 45 3.10 -10.93 -1.63
CA ILE A 45 2.85 -9.85 -2.59
C ILE A 45 2.57 -8.53 -1.89
N GLU A 46 3.04 -7.45 -2.50
CA GLU A 46 2.91 -6.06 -2.04
C GLU A 46 2.08 -5.24 -3.03
N SER A 47 1.43 -4.18 -2.53
CA SER A 47 0.86 -3.16 -3.40
C SER A 47 1.92 -2.17 -3.89
N GLY A 48 1.58 -1.37 -4.91
CA GLY A 48 2.42 -0.26 -5.33
C GLY A 48 2.65 0.79 -4.24
N PHE A 49 1.74 0.90 -3.26
CA PHE A 49 1.87 1.80 -2.11
C PHE A 49 2.89 1.28 -1.07
N ASP A 50 2.89 -0.03 -0.82
CA ASP A 50 3.72 -0.66 0.20
C ASP A 50 5.22 -0.42 0.00
N ARG A 51 5.68 -0.35 -1.26
CA ARG A 51 7.09 -0.11 -1.62
C ARG A 51 7.65 1.24 -1.13
N HIS A 52 6.76 2.16 -0.79
CA HIS A 52 7.08 3.50 -0.30
C HIS A 52 7.03 3.59 1.23
N ILE A 53 6.55 2.53 1.91
CA ILE A 53 6.50 2.49 3.36
C ILE A 53 7.86 2.12 3.92
N VAL A 54 8.30 2.84 4.95
CA VAL A 54 9.53 2.61 5.68
C VAL A 54 9.27 2.40 7.17
N ASP A 55 10.05 1.50 7.76
CA ASP A 55 10.37 1.53 9.18
C ASP A 55 11.25 2.76 9.46
N LYS A 56 10.73 3.73 10.21
CA LYS A 56 11.47 4.95 10.53
C LYS A 56 12.66 4.70 11.46
N THR A 57 12.61 3.66 12.28
CA THR A 57 13.67 3.33 13.23
C THR A 57 14.94 2.90 12.50
N LEU A 58 14.79 2.09 11.46
CA LEU A 58 15.90 1.52 10.70
C LEU A 58 16.07 2.12 9.30
N GLY A 59 15.18 3.02 8.87
CA GLY A 59 15.15 3.55 7.50
C GLY A 59 14.91 2.47 6.43
N THR A 60 14.38 1.31 6.83
CA THR A 60 14.26 0.13 5.96
C THR A 60 12.87 0.09 5.31
N ARG A 61 12.83 -0.04 3.98
CA ARG A 61 11.57 -0.19 3.22
C ARG A 61 10.89 -1.53 3.49
N LEU A 62 9.55 -1.56 3.41
CA LEU A 62 8.78 -2.80 3.57
C LEU A 62 9.19 -3.90 2.58
N SER A 63 9.50 -3.56 1.34
CA SER A 63 9.96 -4.54 0.34
C SER A 63 11.22 -5.30 0.75
N VAL A 64 12.11 -4.70 1.56
CA VAL A 64 13.28 -5.41 2.12
C VAL A 64 12.84 -6.47 3.13
N TYR A 65 11.81 -6.18 3.93
CA TYR A 65 11.24 -7.16 4.84
C TYR A 65 10.46 -8.24 4.10
N THR A 66 9.72 -7.91 3.04
CA THR A 66 9.04 -8.89 2.17
C THR A 66 10.05 -9.93 1.66
N ALA A 67 11.15 -9.48 1.06
CA ALA A 67 12.19 -10.38 0.59
C ALA A 67 12.77 -11.28 1.70
N ARG A 68 12.85 -10.80 2.95
CA ARG A 68 13.29 -11.61 4.10
C ARG A 68 12.23 -12.60 4.57
N LEU A 69 10.96 -12.22 4.53
CA LEU A 69 9.84 -13.09 4.86
C LEU A 69 9.67 -14.20 3.82
N ASP A 70 9.95 -13.91 2.55
CA ASP A 70 9.97 -14.89 1.46
C ASP A 70 11.04 -15.97 1.63
N LEU A 71 12.06 -15.76 2.46
CA LEU A 71 13.04 -16.80 2.80
C LEU A 71 12.52 -17.81 3.83
N PHE A 72 11.26 -17.70 4.27
CA PHE A 72 10.66 -18.65 5.20
C PHE A 72 10.66 -20.08 4.63
N SER A 73 11.05 -21.05 5.47
CA SER A 73 11.21 -22.46 5.12
C SER A 73 12.21 -22.63 3.98
N TYR A 74 11.76 -22.97 2.77
CA TYR A 74 12.59 -23.02 1.55
C TYR A 74 12.16 -21.98 0.50
N GLY A 75 11.33 -21.02 0.93
CA GLY A 75 10.81 -19.93 0.13
C GLY A 75 9.66 -20.29 -0.82
N PRO A 76 9.37 -19.44 -1.83
CA PRO A 76 8.29 -19.68 -2.78
C PRO A 76 8.40 -21.05 -3.46
N GLY A 77 7.28 -21.76 -3.54
CA GLY A 77 7.19 -23.15 -3.99
C GLY A 77 7.18 -24.18 -2.85
N THR A 78 7.45 -23.77 -1.60
CA THR A 78 7.37 -24.69 -0.45
C THR A 78 5.94 -25.21 -0.26
N VAL A 79 5.82 -26.52 -0.07
CA VAL A 79 4.55 -27.22 0.04
C VAL A 79 4.32 -27.67 1.48
N PHE A 80 3.16 -27.33 2.02
CA PHE A 80 2.69 -27.67 3.36
C PHE A 80 1.45 -28.55 3.25
N LEU A 81 1.22 -29.42 4.24
CA LEU A 81 0.03 -30.28 4.23
C LEU A 81 -1.26 -29.47 4.31
N THR A 82 -1.27 -28.41 5.11
CA THR A 82 -2.42 -27.53 5.35
C THR A 82 -1.97 -26.09 5.62
N LEU A 83 -2.89 -25.13 5.53
CA LEU A 83 -2.68 -23.76 6.01
C LEU A 83 -2.24 -23.74 7.49
N ARG A 84 -2.80 -24.64 8.32
CA ARG A 84 -2.40 -24.73 9.73
C ARG A 84 -0.94 -25.14 9.88
N SER A 85 -0.48 -26.14 9.11
CA SER A 85 0.94 -26.54 9.14
C SER A 85 1.87 -25.43 8.65
N PHE A 86 1.47 -24.68 7.63
CA PHE A 86 2.18 -23.49 7.19
C PHE A 86 2.29 -22.46 8.32
N LEU A 87 1.18 -22.13 8.98
CA LEU A 87 1.17 -21.14 10.05
C LEU A 87 1.99 -21.60 11.27
N ASP A 88 1.84 -22.86 11.67
CA ASP A 88 2.57 -23.45 12.80
C ASP A 88 4.09 -23.45 12.56
N GLU A 89 4.53 -23.69 11.31
CA GLU A 89 5.94 -23.60 10.93
C GLU A 89 6.41 -22.14 10.81
N PHE A 90 5.59 -21.26 10.22
CA PHE A 90 5.89 -19.84 10.10
C PHE A 90 6.10 -19.22 11.48
N LEU A 91 5.21 -19.47 12.43
CA LEU A 91 5.29 -18.94 13.79
C LEU A 91 6.54 -19.39 14.55
N ARG A 92 7.09 -20.57 14.24
CA ARG A 92 8.34 -21.10 14.81
C ARG A 92 9.61 -20.60 14.10
N SER A 93 9.46 -20.00 12.91
CA SER A 93 10.59 -19.53 12.11
C SER A 93 11.20 -18.23 12.65
N SER A 94 12.41 -17.91 12.18
CA SER A 94 13.00 -16.60 12.43
C SER A 94 12.20 -15.44 11.81
N GLN A 95 11.49 -15.68 10.71
CA GLN A 95 10.69 -14.71 9.96
C GLN A 95 9.50 -14.22 10.78
N SER A 96 8.91 -15.08 11.63
CA SER A 96 7.86 -14.69 12.58
C SER A 96 8.32 -13.58 13.54
N ARG A 97 9.59 -13.56 13.95
CA ARG A 97 10.13 -12.46 14.78
C ARG A 97 10.16 -11.13 14.03
N THR A 98 10.49 -11.16 12.75
CA THR A 98 10.42 -9.99 11.86
C THR A 98 8.98 -9.51 11.72
N ALA A 99 8.04 -10.42 11.43
CA ALA A 99 6.62 -10.10 11.30
C ALA A 99 6.02 -9.53 12.61
N SER A 100 6.40 -10.09 13.76
CA SER A 100 6.03 -9.58 15.09
C SER A 100 6.58 -8.18 15.35
N ARG A 101 7.82 -7.90 14.91
CA ARG A 101 8.41 -6.56 15.01
C ARG A 101 7.66 -5.56 14.14
N LEU A 102 7.32 -5.93 12.91
CA LEU A 102 6.57 -5.07 11.99
C LEU A 102 5.16 -4.79 12.52
N TYR A 103 4.51 -5.76 13.15
CA TYR A 103 3.24 -5.54 13.85
C TYR A 103 3.38 -4.48 14.95
N ARG A 104 4.42 -4.57 15.78
CA ARG A 104 4.68 -3.54 16.81
C ARG A 104 4.91 -2.17 16.20
N LEU A 105 5.66 -2.08 15.10
CA LEU A 105 5.85 -0.79 14.41
C LEU A 105 4.54 -0.23 13.88
N ALA A 106 3.69 -1.07 13.29
CA ALA A 106 2.38 -0.65 12.80
C ALA A 106 1.39 -0.23 13.92
N THR A 107 1.70 -0.55 15.18
CA THR A 107 0.92 -0.21 16.39
C THR A 107 1.69 0.69 17.36
N THR A 108 2.79 1.29 16.91
CA THR A 108 3.57 2.26 17.68
C THR A 108 3.47 3.63 17.01
N PRO A 109 2.91 4.66 17.68
CA PRO A 109 2.72 5.97 17.09
C PRO A 109 3.99 6.52 16.43
N GLY A 110 3.87 6.92 15.16
CA GLY A 110 4.95 7.56 14.42
C GLY A 110 6.14 6.66 14.12
N ALA A 111 6.00 5.33 14.15
CA ALA A 111 7.08 4.39 13.86
C ALA A 111 7.23 4.05 12.37
N MET A 112 6.20 4.33 11.55
CA MET A 112 6.22 4.10 10.11
C MET A 112 5.89 5.37 9.33
N ALA A 113 6.45 5.48 8.13
CA ALA A 113 6.18 6.61 7.22
C ALA A 113 6.14 6.14 5.76
N PHE A 114 5.47 6.92 4.95
CA PHE A 114 5.51 6.88 3.50
C PHE A 114 6.57 7.85 2.98
N ILE A 115 7.33 7.44 1.96
CA ILE A 115 8.30 8.28 1.25
C ILE A 115 7.94 8.30 -0.24
N PRO A 116 7.48 9.43 -0.79
CA PRO A 116 7.10 9.54 -2.21
C PRO A 116 8.30 9.39 -3.14
N ASP A 117 9.49 9.84 -2.73
CA ASP A 117 10.69 9.73 -3.55
C ASP A 117 11.26 8.30 -3.57
N ILE A 118 11.27 7.69 -4.75
CA ILE A 118 11.96 6.42 -5.02
C ILE A 118 13.49 6.64 -4.93
N PHE A 119 13.95 7.88 -5.15
CA PHE A 119 15.35 8.32 -5.12
C PHE A 119 15.77 9.05 -3.84
N ALA A 120 14.98 8.98 -2.76
CA ALA A 120 15.46 9.37 -1.44
C ALA A 120 16.66 8.46 -1.10
N SER A 121 17.84 9.01 -1.36
CA SER A 121 19.12 8.37 -1.58
C SER A 121 19.48 7.30 -0.55
N SER A 122 20.02 6.19 -1.05
CA SER A 122 20.76 5.17 -0.30
C SER A 122 22.19 5.61 0.09
N SER A 123 22.56 6.89 -0.15
CA SER A 123 23.86 7.45 0.21
C SER A 123 23.75 8.38 1.44
N PRO A 124 24.60 8.19 2.47
CA PRO A 124 24.68 9.11 3.61
C PRO A 124 24.94 10.57 3.22
N ALA A 125 25.57 10.83 2.07
CA ALA A 125 25.98 12.17 1.64
C ALA A 125 24.83 13.05 1.10
N ASP A 126 23.74 12.44 0.63
CA ASP A 126 22.57 13.19 0.10
C ASP A 126 21.60 13.65 1.20
N SER A 127 21.80 13.17 2.43
CA SER A 127 20.97 13.55 3.59
C SER A 127 21.18 15.00 4.06
N ALA A 128 22.22 15.68 3.56
CA ALA A 128 22.55 17.07 3.93
C ALA A 128 21.88 18.14 3.05
N ARG A 129 21.29 17.78 1.90
CA ARG A 129 20.58 18.72 1.00
C ARG A 129 19.05 18.61 1.04
N VAL A 130 18.53 17.65 1.80
CA VAL A 130 17.09 17.48 2.00
C VAL A 130 16.73 18.05 3.38
N THR A 131 16.34 19.31 3.42
CA THR A 131 15.67 19.91 4.58
C THR A 131 14.42 19.08 4.91
N THR A 132 14.53 18.20 5.92
CA THR A 132 13.52 17.22 6.38
C THR A 132 12.88 16.41 5.24
N PRO A 133 13.27 15.13 5.00
CA PRO A 133 12.78 14.41 3.83
C PRO A 133 11.26 14.29 3.85
N ASN A 134 10.64 14.50 2.69
CA ASN A 134 9.26 14.20 2.33
C ASN A 134 8.80 12.87 2.96
N ARG A 135 8.39 12.89 4.23
CA ARG A 135 8.02 11.70 4.99
C ARG A 135 6.65 11.97 5.58
N PHE A 136 5.67 11.26 5.07
CA PHE A 136 4.31 11.37 5.58
C PHE A 136 4.10 10.25 6.60
N LEU A 137 3.84 10.60 7.86
CA LEU A 137 3.66 9.61 8.92
C LEU A 137 2.41 8.79 8.66
N LEU A 138 2.50 7.48 8.84
CA LEU A 138 1.36 6.58 8.71
C LEU A 138 0.62 6.46 10.03
N GLU A 139 -0.69 6.19 9.95
CA GLU A 139 -1.50 5.91 11.12
C GLU A 139 -1.02 4.62 11.79
N THR A 140 -0.43 4.81 12.96
CA THR A 140 0.21 3.76 13.78
C THR A 140 -0.09 3.94 15.27
N SER A 141 -0.97 4.87 15.61
CA SER A 141 -1.33 5.19 17.00
C SER A 141 -2.44 4.29 17.57
N ILE A 142 -3.09 3.49 16.72
CA ILE A 142 -4.12 2.53 17.11
C ILE A 142 -3.46 1.35 17.83
N ILE A 143 -3.85 1.12 19.10
CA ILE A 143 -3.26 0.12 20.03
C ILE A 143 -3.28 -1.32 19.46
N LYS A 144 -4.21 -1.62 18.56
CA LYS A 144 -4.26 -2.89 17.82
C LYS A 144 -4.36 -2.60 16.33
N TYR A 145 -3.72 -3.45 15.53
CA TYR A 145 -3.82 -3.35 14.09
C TYR A 145 -5.29 -3.38 13.66
N ARG A 146 -5.73 -2.37 12.91
CA ARG A 146 -7.09 -2.25 12.41
C ARG A 146 -7.07 -2.18 10.89
N ILE A 147 -7.66 -3.20 10.25
CA ILE A 147 -7.83 -3.24 8.79
C ILE A 147 -8.62 -2.01 8.36
N GLY A 148 -8.13 -1.35 7.30
CA GLY A 148 -8.75 -0.13 6.77
C GLY A 148 -8.42 1.13 7.56
N SER A 149 -7.49 1.09 8.51
CA SER A 149 -7.03 2.27 9.24
C SER A 149 -5.52 2.27 9.39
N THR A 150 -4.98 1.29 10.11
CA THR A 150 -3.54 1.15 10.39
C THR A 150 -2.77 1.01 9.07
N ILE A 151 -1.73 1.83 8.89
CA ILE A 151 -0.83 1.90 7.71
C ILE A 151 -1.47 2.11 6.33
N THR A 152 -2.80 2.08 6.22
CA THR A 152 -3.55 2.43 5.00
C THR A 152 -3.97 3.89 4.98
N HIS A 153 -3.87 4.58 6.12
CA HIS A 153 -4.09 6.00 6.28
C HIS A 153 -2.86 6.66 6.89
N PHE A 154 -2.88 7.99 6.91
CA PHE A 154 -1.83 8.80 7.49
C PHE A 154 -2.17 9.23 8.91
N ASP A 155 -1.14 9.63 9.64
CA ASP A 155 -1.23 10.02 11.05
C ASP A 155 -2.35 11.05 11.26
N TYR A 156 -3.31 10.69 12.11
CA TYR A 156 -4.51 11.50 12.34
C TYR A 156 -4.18 12.95 12.70
N ARG A 157 -3.23 13.15 13.62
CA ARG A 157 -2.90 14.48 14.16
C ARG A 157 -2.13 15.32 13.14
N ALA A 158 -1.20 14.72 12.41
CA ALA A 158 -0.40 15.42 11.40
C ALA A 158 -1.24 15.97 10.24
N PHE A 159 -2.39 15.37 9.97
CA PHE A 159 -3.29 15.75 8.88
C PHE A 159 -4.60 16.39 9.35
N THR A 160 -4.74 16.66 10.65
CA THR A 160 -5.88 17.45 11.16
C THR A 160 -5.65 18.93 10.87
N ASP A 161 -6.70 19.64 10.46
CA ASP A 161 -6.66 21.06 10.11
C ASP A 161 -5.69 21.40 8.97
N THR A 162 -5.40 20.43 8.09
CA THR A 162 -4.63 20.63 6.87
C THR A 162 -5.50 20.38 5.64
N PRO A 163 -5.16 20.92 4.45
CA PRO A 163 -5.89 20.61 3.20
C PRO A 163 -5.85 19.14 2.80
N ASP A 164 -5.01 18.35 3.44
CA ASP A 164 -4.83 16.92 3.23
C ASP A 164 -5.63 16.07 4.23
N PHE A 165 -6.62 16.66 4.92
CA PHE A 165 -7.39 16.02 6.00
C PHE A 165 -8.11 14.73 5.61
N LEU A 166 -8.36 14.50 4.31
CA LEU A 166 -8.93 13.24 3.84
C LEU A 166 -7.98 12.07 4.05
N MET A 167 -6.68 12.26 4.19
CA MET A 167 -5.74 11.16 4.43
C MET A 167 -5.86 10.49 5.80
N ARG A 168 -6.67 11.05 6.72
CA ARG A 168 -6.94 10.51 8.05
C ARG A 168 -7.90 9.32 7.96
N TRP A 169 -7.83 8.39 8.91
CA TRP A 169 -8.70 7.20 8.90
C TRP A 169 -10.13 7.45 9.40
N ILE A 170 -10.38 8.58 10.05
CA ILE A 170 -11.68 8.97 10.60
C ILE A 170 -11.86 10.48 10.50
N VAL A 171 -13.11 10.95 10.59
CA VAL A 171 -13.46 12.35 10.79
C VAL A 171 -14.19 12.44 12.14
N ASP A 172 -13.95 13.51 12.90
CA ASP A 172 -14.58 13.73 14.21
C ASP A 172 -16.12 13.77 14.10
N ASP A 173 -16.79 13.21 15.09
CA ASP A 173 -18.25 13.20 15.15
C ASP A 173 -18.81 14.63 15.24
N GLY A 174 -19.88 14.90 14.49
CA GLY A 174 -20.51 16.23 14.44
C GLY A 174 -19.78 17.25 13.56
N ILE A 175 -18.69 16.87 12.89
CA ILE A 175 -17.97 17.73 11.94
C ILE A 175 -18.44 17.42 10.50
N THR A 176 -18.88 18.46 9.78
CA THR A 176 -19.25 18.35 8.37
C THR A 176 -18.04 18.52 7.46
N LEU A 177 -18.19 18.23 6.16
CA LEU A 177 -17.12 18.46 5.17
C LEU A 177 -16.76 19.94 5.11
N GLU A 178 -17.77 20.81 5.15
CA GLU A 178 -17.60 22.27 5.14
C GLU A 178 -16.83 22.74 6.38
N ASN A 179 -17.04 22.11 7.53
CA ASN A 179 -16.25 22.40 8.74
C ASN A 179 -14.78 22.00 8.55
N GLU A 180 -14.50 20.84 7.96
CA GLU A 180 -13.11 20.41 7.69
C GLU A 180 -12.42 21.31 6.67
N VAL A 181 -13.11 21.63 5.57
CA VAL A 181 -12.62 22.53 4.52
C VAL A 181 -12.35 23.92 5.08
N SER A 182 -13.26 24.48 5.87
CA SER A 182 -13.07 25.80 6.49
C SER A 182 -11.92 25.84 7.49
N LYS A 183 -11.70 24.75 8.26
CA LYS A 183 -10.54 24.62 9.15
C LYS A 183 -9.23 24.53 8.37
N ALA A 184 -9.20 23.72 7.32
CA ALA A 184 -8.04 23.51 6.47
C ALA A 184 -7.63 24.77 5.69
N ASN A 185 -8.61 25.60 5.28
CA ASN A 185 -8.41 26.80 4.47
C ASN A 185 -8.19 28.08 5.30
N HIS A 186 -7.56 27.97 6.46
CA HIS A 186 -7.21 29.15 7.26
C HIS A 186 -6.37 30.13 6.41
N ALA A 187 -6.66 31.43 6.54
CA ALA A 187 -6.39 32.56 5.61
C ALA A 187 -4.97 32.77 5.02
N THR A 188 -4.02 31.87 5.29
CA THR A 188 -2.61 31.93 4.84
C THR A 188 -2.28 31.03 3.64
N MET A 189 -3.21 30.20 3.16
CA MET A 189 -2.96 29.34 1.99
C MET A 189 -3.39 30.02 0.69
N THR A 190 -2.41 30.60 -0.01
CA THR A 190 -2.60 31.15 -1.35
C THR A 190 -2.79 29.99 -2.34
N ALA A 191 -4.04 29.80 -2.77
CA ALA A 191 -4.51 29.07 -3.94
C ALA A 191 -3.52 28.10 -4.62
N ILE A 192 -3.54 26.82 -4.21
CA ILE A 192 -3.24 25.71 -5.14
C ILE A 192 -4.28 24.61 -4.91
N GLY A 193 -5.22 24.47 -5.85
CA GLY A 193 -6.30 23.47 -5.83
C GLY A 193 -7.63 23.98 -5.27
N THR A 194 -8.23 24.99 -5.92
CA THR A 194 -9.62 25.46 -5.73
C THR A 194 -10.23 25.39 -4.32
N GLU A 195 -9.52 25.86 -3.29
CA GLU A 195 -10.06 26.49 -2.05
C GLU A 195 -11.26 25.84 -1.33
N ASN A 196 -11.61 24.58 -1.63
CA ASN A 196 -12.85 23.92 -1.19
C ASN A 196 -12.72 22.39 -1.03
N ASP A 197 -11.54 21.82 -1.30
CA ASP A 197 -11.41 20.37 -1.45
C ASP A 197 -10.40 19.80 -0.44
N GLY A 198 -10.71 18.65 0.14
CA GLY A 198 -9.82 17.94 1.08
C GLY A 198 -8.64 17.21 0.42
N ILE A 199 -8.14 17.76 -0.70
CA ILE A 199 -7.06 17.22 -1.52
C ILE A 199 -5.94 18.26 -1.58
N GLY A 200 -5.00 18.16 -0.65
CA GLY A 200 -3.84 19.04 -0.57
C GLY A 200 -2.60 18.50 -1.30
N PRO A 201 -1.46 19.21 -1.17
CA PRO A 201 -0.20 18.84 -1.81
C PRO A 201 0.32 17.45 -1.40
N ALA A 202 0.04 16.97 -0.19
CA ALA A 202 0.54 15.66 0.24
C ALA A 202 -0.21 14.51 -0.45
N VAL A 203 -1.54 14.61 -0.61
CA VAL A 203 -2.34 13.66 -1.40
C VAL A 203 -1.81 13.60 -2.83
N LEU A 204 -1.56 14.76 -3.45
CA LEU A 204 -1.03 14.83 -4.81
C LEU A 204 0.34 14.15 -4.92
N ARG A 205 1.25 14.37 -3.97
CA ARG A 205 2.56 13.72 -3.95
C ARG A 205 2.49 12.21 -3.78
N VAL A 206 1.56 11.70 -2.97
CA VAL A 206 1.34 10.26 -2.86
C VAL A 206 0.86 9.71 -4.20
N LEU A 207 -0.14 10.34 -4.83
CA LEU A 207 -0.64 9.93 -6.15
C LEU A 207 0.46 9.95 -7.23
N GLU A 208 1.27 11.00 -7.28
CA GLU A 208 2.40 11.12 -8.20
C GLU A 208 3.42 10.00 -8.01
N SER A 209 3.75 9.65 -6.76
CA SER A 209 4.68 8.55 -6.45
C SER A 209 4.15 7.16 -6.85
N LEU A 210 2.83 7.01 -6.90
CA LEU A 210 2.13 5.83 -7.42
C LEU A 210 2.02 5.82 -8.96
N GLY A 211 2.44 6.90 -9.63
CA GLY A 211 2.48 7.02 -11.09
C GLY A 211 1.29 7.76 -11.70
N TYR A 212 0.41 8.37 -10.91
CA TYR A 212 -0.68 9.22 -11.42
C TYR A 212 -0.16 10.60 -11.82
N ARG A 213 -0.74 11.18 -12.87
CA ARG A 213 -0.49 12.57 -13.26
C ARG A 213 -1.49 13.49 -12.57
N THR A 214 -1.03 14.57 -11.97
CA THR A 214 -1.87 15.57 -11.30
C THR A 214 -1.94 16.85 -12.15
N ALA A 215 -3.14 17.39 -12.34
CA ALA A 215 -3.37 18.59 -13.16
C ALA A 215 -2.93 19.89 -12.45
N LEU A 216 -2.86 19.87 -11.12
CA LEU A 216 -2.51 21.01 -10.26
C LEU A 216 -0.99 21.25 -10.14
N SER A 217 -0.15 20.44 -10.79
CA SER A 217 1.30 20.70 -10.92
C SER A 217 1.64 21.89 -11.85
N GLY A 218 0.62 22.62 -12.34
CA GLY A 218 0.79 23.93 -12.99
C GLY A 218 1.53 23.88 -14.33
N GLY A 219 1.60 22.73 -15.00
CA GLY A 219 2.42 22.58 -16.21
C GLY A 219 3.93 22.63 -15.93
N VAL A 220 4.35 22.77 -14.68
CA VAL A 220 5.73 22.46 -14.26
C VAL A 220 5.83 20.95 -14.25
N THR A 221 6.76 20.42 -15.04
CA THR A 221 6.96 18.99 -15.22
C THR A 221 7.53 18.41 -13.93
N ILE A 222 6.68 18.02 -12.99
CA ILE A 222 7.07 17.29 -11.78
C ILE A 222 6.66 15.84 -12.01
N TYR A 223 7.68 15.01 -12.25
CA TYR A 223 7.61 13.57 -12.54
C TYR A 223 6.86 13.16 -13.82
N ALA A 224 7.62 13.03 -14.92
CA ALA A 224 7.25 12.14 -16.02
C ALA A 224 7.79 10.74 -15.67
N PRO A 225 6.95 9.76 -15.28
CA PRO A 225 7.43 8.40 -15.12
C PRO A 225 8.07 7.97 -16.45
N LYS A 226 9.35 7.60 -16.43
CA LYS A 226 9.90 6.81 -17.52
C LYS A 226 9.13 5.50 -17.48
N LEU A 227 8.15 5.35 -18.37
CA LEU A 227 7.65 4.04 -18.74
C LEU A 227 8.88 3.16 -18.98
N PRO A 228 8.91 1.91 -18.49
CA PRO A 228 9.94 1.00 -18.90
C PRO A 228 10.00 1.04 -20.42
N THR A 229 11.12 1.53 -20.96
CA THR A 229 11.38 1.45 -22.40
C THR A 229 11.24 -0.01 -22.78
N GLU A 230 10.64 -0.28 -23.93
CA GLU A 230 10.29 -1.62 -24.47
C GLU A 230 11.45 -2.64 -24.55
N ASN A 231 12.62 -2.32 -24.01
CA ASN A 231 13.81 -3.15 -23.94
C ASN A 231 14.14 -3.55 -22.50
N MET A 232 13.15 -3.92 -21.68
CA MET A 232 13.46 -4.78 -20.54
C MET A 232 13.88 -6.13 -21.12
N GLU A 233 15.20 -6.34 -21.28
CA GLU A 233 15.73 -7.69 -21.39
C GLU A 233 15.37 -8.42 -20.10
N ILE A 234 14.28 -9.19 -20.18
CA ILE A 234 13.98 -10.23 -19.21
C ILE A 234 15.13 -11.22 -19.35
N THR A 235 16.16 -11.06 -18.53
CA THR A 235 17.18 -12.08 -18.33
C THR A 235 16.50 -13.22 -17.59
N ASN A 236 15.90 -14.12 -18.37
CA ASN A 236 15.48 -15.42 -17.87
C ASN A 236 16.75 -16.18 -17.46
N ALA A 237 17.09 -16.10 -16.18
CA ALA A 237 18.01 -17.03 -15.55
C ALA A 237 17.34 -18.40 -15.37
N VAL A 238 16.89 -19.01 -16.46
CA VAL A 238 16.57 -20.45 -16.55
C VAL A 238 16.94 -20.90 -17.95
N GLY A 239 18.14 -21.43 -18.10
CA GLY A 239 18.52 -22.13 -19.33
C GLY A 239 17.71 -23.42 -19.49
N ARG A 240 16.99 -23.57 -20.59
CA ARG A 240 16.94 -24.85 -21.32
C ARG A 240 16.41 -24.67 -22.75
N ARG A 241 17.09 -25.42 -23.62
CA ARG A 241 17.06 -25.47 -25.08
C ARG A 241 15.71 -25.83 -25.72
N ASN A 242 15.56 -25.26 -26.93
CA ASN A 242 14.92 -25.79 -28.16
C ASN A 242 13.40 -25.92 -28.24
N GLY A 243 12.87 -25.38 -29.35
CA GLY A 243 11.60 -25.79 -29.97
C GLY A 243 10.67 -24.62 -30.20
N GLY A 244 10.65 -24.11 -31.44
CA GLY A 244 9.85 -22.95 -31.82
C GLY A 244 8.34 -23.20 -31.76
N GLU A 245 7.62 -22.21 -31.25
CA GLU A 245 6.25 -21.88 -31.62
C GLU A 245 5.96 -20.45 -31.13
N ASN A 246 5.70 -19.54 -32.06
CA ASN A 246 5.35 -18.14 -31.75
C ASN A 246 3.92 -18.08 -31.20
N LYS A 247 3.75 -18.19 -29.88
CA LYS A 247 2.50 -17.81 -29.20
C LYS A 247 2.60 -16.37 -28.69
N ARG A 248 1.88 -15.47 -29.36
CA ARG A 248 1.61 -14.11 -28.87
C ARG A 248 0.76 -14.21 -27.60
N TRP A 249 1.28 -13.76 -26.47
CA TRP A 249 0.51 -13.55 -25.25
C TRP A 249 -0.09 -12.15 -25.27
N THR A 250 -1.41 -12.06 -25.35
CA THR A 250 -2.15 -10.82 -25.13
C THR A 250 -2.29 -10.61 -23.63
N ILE A 251 -1.71 -9.53 -23.09
CA ILE A 251 -1.93 -9.09 -21.71
C ILE A 251 -3.34 -8.48 -21.65
N GLY A 252 -4.27 -9.16 -21.00
CA GLY A 252 -5.60 -8.62 -20.68
C GLY A 252 -5.55 -7.80 -19.40
N VAL A 253 -5.76 -6.48 -19.52
CA VAL A 253 -6.03 -5.61 -18.37
C VAL A 253 -7.53 -5.75 -18.04
N VAL A 254 -7.86 -6.34 -16.90
CA VAL A 254 -9.23 -6.36 -16.38
C VAL A 254 -9.50 -5.02 -15.71
N ILE A 255 -10.18 -4.11 -16.42
CA ILE A 255 -10.77 -2.91 -15.83
C ILE A 255 -12.10 -3.34 -15.22
N GLY A 256 -12.17 -3.41 -13.90
CA GLY A 256 -13.43 -3.64 -13.19
C GLY A 256 -14.35 -2.44 -13.36
N THR A 257 -15.43 -2.60 -14.12
CA THR A 257 -16.54 -1.64 -14.19
C THR A 257 -17.39 -1.77 -12.93
N ALA A 258 -17.55 -0.67 -12.19
CA ALA A 258 -18.52 -0.55 -11.12
C ALA A 258 -19.93 -0.50 -11.73
N TRP A 259 -20.79 -1.45 -11.39
CA TRP A 259 -22.22 -1.37 -11.66
C TRP A 259 -22.88 -0.46 -10.64
N VAL A 260 -23.44 0.65 -11.13
CA VAL A 260 -24.46 1.43 -10.42
C VAL A 260 -25.79 0.73 -10.64
N ILE A 261 -26.36 0.15 -9.58
CA ILE A 261 -27.76 -0.32 -9.61
C ILE A 261 -28.63 0.92 -9.42
N GLY A 262 -29.05 1.51 -10.54
CA GLY A 262 -30.04 2.57 -10.57
C GLY A 262 -31.44 2.02 -10.25
N GLY A 263 -32.07 2.60 -9.23
CA GLY A 263 -33.45 2.32 -8.88
C GLY A 263 -34.42 2.73 -10.00
N SER A 264 -35.36 1.84 -10.32
CA SER A 264 -36.47 2.12 -11.20
C SER A 264 -37.51 2.98 -10.48
N ARG A 265 -37.66 4.24 -10.94
CA ARG A 265 -38.88 5.01 -10.70
C ARG A 265 -39.98 4.47 -11.63
N MET A 266 -41.05 3.96 -11.02
CA MET A 266 -42.33 3.74 -11.71
C MET A 266 -42.90 5.07 -12.19
N SER A 267 -43.35 5.07 -13.44
CA SER A 267 -44.06 6.14 -14.11
C SER A 267 -45.40 6.46 -13.42
N ARG A 268 -45.70 7.75 -13.25
CA ARG A 268 -47.09 8.23 -13.23
C ARG A 268 -47.47 8.59 -14.65
N ILE A 269 -48.70 8.30 -15.05
CA ILE A 269 -49.63 9.16 -15.79
C ILE A 269 -51.00 8.41 -15.84
N TRP A 270 -52.02 9.09 -15.31
CA TRP A 270 -53.47 8.82 -15.18
C TRP A 270 -53.93 7.56 -14.43
#